data_AF-A0A7X2TTF5-F1
#
_entry.id   AF-A0A7X2TTF5-F1
#
_cell.length_a   1.000
_cell.length_b   1.000
_cell.length_c   1.000
_cell.angle_alpha   90.00
_cell.angle_beta   90.00
_cell.angle_gamma   90.00
#
_symmetry.space_group_name_H-M   'P 1'
#
loop_
_entity.id
_entity.type
_entity.pdbx_description
1 polymer ?
#
loop_
_entity_poly.entity_id
_entity_poly.type
_entity_poly.pdbx_seq_one_letter_code
_entity_poly.pdbx_strand_id
1 'polypeptide(L)'
;MACFALLLLLAAAPQRFPVQTLTVEGAKLYTAAQILSVAGLKTGQMVGKDEFEAARDKLVATGRFEVVGYKFGPAANSSGYAASFQVVEAQPLYPLTFSDLGAPSADLHAALKRRDAMHGSRIPATAEALKRYTQALEEITTKKVAAKLTPEGAEGFVVVFRPANAPPVVAEVRFRGNQVLPSETLQNAFSGIAFGREYTEPAFRQLLDTAVRPLYDARGRIRVAFPRIDTEKSKTVEGLVVSVEIDEGASYELGQVRIAGADGFDEKELLKIGAFKSGDVANFNEVSEGLERVKKRIRRQGFMRTEVAVTRIPDDTKKSVDLIIQVTEGPRFVFGALRLEGLDIHGEAAVKKLWSLKPEQPFNADYPDFFLNRIQEDNLFEGLGKTKAKVDIDEGERRVDVTLAFGAASTESDAVGPGRPGRRRP
;
A
#
# COMPACT_ATOMS: atom_id res chain seq x y z
N MET A 1 -53.09 -30.94 69.93
CA MET A 1 -51.97 -30.54 70.81
C MET A 1 -50.81 -31.50 70.60
N ALA A 2 -49.57 -31.01 70.77
CA ALA A 2 -48.26 -31.60 70.40
C ALA A 2 -47.92 -31.41 68.91
N CYS A 3 -47.41 -30.27 68.45
CA CYS A 3 -46.13 -29.56 68.73
C CYS A 3 -44.92 -30.24 68.05
N PHE A 4 -44.55 -29.65 66.91
CA PHE A 4 -43.43 -29.96 66.02
C PHE A 4 -42.14 -29.36 66.60
N ALA A 5 -41.11 -30.16 66.87
CA ALA A 5 -39.78 -29.65 67.20
C ALA A 5 -38.94 -29.59 65.91
N LEU A 6 -38.86 -28.39 65.32
CA LEU A 6 -38.01 -28.06 64.19
C LEU A 6 -36.59 -27.79 64.71
N LEU A 7 -35.64 -28.67 64.39
CA LEU A 7 -34.22 -28.46 64.68
C LEU A 7 -33.65 -27.46 63.67
N LEU A 8 -33.48 -26.20 64.08
CA LEU A 8 -32.77 -25.18 63.29
C LEU A 8 -31.25 -25.45 63.35
N LEU A 9 -30.67 -25.88 62.22
CA LEU A 9 -29.22 -25.80 62.01
C LEU A 9 -28.84 -24.32 61.80
N LEU A 10 -28.24 -23.70 62.81
CA LEU A 10 -27.54 -22.42 62.66
C LEU A 10 -26.28 -22.64 61.81
N ALA A 11 -26.28 -22.12 60.58
CA ALA A 11 -25.05 -22.00 59.80
C ALA A 11 -24.12 -20.99 60.50
N ALA A 12 -22.90 -21.43 60.86
CA ALA A 12 -21.89 -20.55 61.43
C ALA A 12 -21.53 -19.44 60.42
N ALA A 13 -21.45 -18.19 60.90
CA ALA A 13 -21.06 -17.05 60.07
C ALA A 13 -19.67 -17.29 59.43
N PRO A 14 -19.46 -16.89 58.17
CA PRO A 14 -18.19 -17.11 57.48
C PRO A 14 -17.05 -16.44 58.24
N GLN A 15 -16.06 -17.24 58.65
CA GLN A 15 -14.93 -16.76 59.44
C GLN A 15 -13.98 -15.92 58.58
N ARG A 16 -13.77 -14.68 58.98
CA ARG A 16 -12.91 -13.71 58.31
C ARG A 16 -11.68 -13.42 59.17
N PHE A 17 -10.51 -13.39 58.55
CA PHE A 17 -9.24 -13.12 59.22
C PHE A 17 -8.34 -12.23 58.36
N PRO A 18 -7.37 -11.50 58.95
CA PRO A 18 -6.49 -10.65 58.17
C PRO A 18 -5.54 -11.50 57.31
N VAL A 19 -5.27 -11.07 56.08
CA VAL A 19 -4.24 -11.68 55.23
C VAL A 19 -2.86 -11.37 55.81
N GLN A 20 -2.08 -12.38 56.17
CA GLN A 20 -0.71 -12.21 56.65
C GLN A 20 0.30 -12.32 55.52
N THR A 21 0.13 -13.29 54.62
CA THR A 21 1.01 -13.51 53.48
C THR A 21 0.23 -13.83 52.22
N LEU A 22 0.71 -13.29 51.09
CA LEU A 22 0.23 -13.61 49.74
C LEU A 22 1.41 -13.99 48.88
N THR A 23 1.37 -15.20 48.32
CA THR A 23 2.38 -15.69 47.38
C THR A 23 1.74 -16.11 46.06
N VAL A 24 2.57 -16.27 45.03
CA VAL A 24 2.16 -16.76 43.72
C VAL A 24 3.07 -17.92 43.34
N GLU A 25 2.47 -19.02 42.92
CA GLU A 25 3.14 -20.24 42.45
C GLU A 25 2.81 -20.48 40.97
N GLY A 26 3.79 -20.94 40.19
CA GLY A 26 3.61 -21.34 38.80
C GLY A 26 3.75 -20.22 37.74
N ALA A 27 3.85 -18.96 38.16
CA ALA A 27 4.08 -17.83 37.26
C ALA A 27 5.50 -17.85 36.64
N LYS A 28 5.60 -17.57 35.34
CA LYS A 28 6.85 -17.56 34.57
C LYS A 28 6.98 -16.29 33.71
N LEU A 29 5.89 -15.87 33.08
CA LEU A 29 5.78 -14.73 32.19
C LEU A 29 5.43 -13.44 32.93
N TYR A 30 4.67 -13.54 34.03
CA TYR A 30 4.23 -12.40 34.83
C TYR A 30 4.87 -12.43 36.22
N THR A 31 5.19 -11.24 36.76
CA THR A 31 5.71 -11.13 38.12
C THR A 31 4.61 -11.37 39.15
N ALA A 32 4.98 -11.90 40.33
CA ALA A 32 4.04 -12.07 41.44
C ALA A 32 3.36 -10.75 41.83
N ALA A 33 4.08 -9.62 41.77
CA ALA A 33 3.53 -8.30 42.05
C ALA A 33 2.43 -7.89 41.07
N GLN A 34 2.60 -8.14 39.77
CA GLN A 34 1.55 -7.89 38.77
C GLN A 34 0.31 -8.74 39.04
N ILE A 35 0.49 -10.03 39.34
CA ILE A 35 -0.60 -10.98 39.62
C ILE A 35 -1.37 -10.56 40.87
N LEU A 36 -0.68 -10.28 41.97
CA LEU A 36 -1.31 -9.85 43.22
C LEU A 36 -2.00 -8.49 43.10
N SER A 37 -1.47 -7.59 42.26
CA SER A 37 -2.13 -6.31 41.96
C SER A 37 -3.51 -6.51 41.32
N VAL A 38 -3.64 -7.46 40.38
CA VAL A 38 -4.94 -7.80 39.74
C VAL A 38 -5.87 -8.52 40.71
N ALA A 39 -5.34 -9.47 41.50
CA ALA A 39 -6.11 -10.16 42.54
C ALA A 39 -6.75 -9.16 43.52
N GLY A 40 -6.06 -8.06 43.80
CA GLY A 40 -6.59 -6.91 44.55
C GLY A 40 -6.72 -7.16 46.05
N LEU A 41 -6.07 -8.20 46.56
CA LEU A 41 -5.96 -8.48 48.00
C LEU A 41 -4.69 -7.84 48.57
N LYS A 42 -4.78 -7.32 49.79
CA LYS A 42 -3.66 -6.69 50.48
C LYS A 42 -3.37 -7.39 51.81
N THR A 43 -2.10 -7.42 52.20
CA THR A 43 -1.72 -7.81 53.56
C THR A 43 -2.43 -6.92 54.59
N GLY A 44 -2.94 -7.52 55.66
CA GLY A 44 -3.75 -6.89 56.69
C GLY A 44 -5.25 -6.83 56.39
N GLN A 45 -5.69 -7.10 55.16
CA GLN A 45 -7.10 -7.06 54.78
C GLN A 45 -7.88 -8.23 55.40
N MET A 46 -9.04 -7.96 56.01
CA MET A 46 -9.94 -8.99 56.53
C MET A 46 -10.65 -9.71 55.39
N VAL A 47 -10.32 -10.98 55.16
CA VAL A 47 -10.84 -11.79 54.05
C VAL A 47 -11.39 -13.13 54.57
N GLY A 48 -12.32 -13.71 53.81
CA GLY A 48 -12.77 -15.08 53.91
C GLY A 48 -12.70 -15.77 52.53
N LYS A 49 -13.38 -16.91 52.40
CA LYS A 49 -13.41 -17.70 51.15
C LYS A 49 -13.84 -16.85 49.94
N ASP A 50 -14.88 -16.04 50.12
CA ASP A 50 -15.51 -15.28 49.02
C ASP A 50 -14.57 -14.22 48.43
N GLU A 51 -13.75 -13.56 49.26
CA GLU A 51 -12.76 -12.60 48.75
C GLU A 51 -11.63 -13.28 47.98
N PHE A 52 -11.20 -14.48 48.39
CA PHE A 52 -10.22 -15.26 47.62
C PHE A 52 -10.80 -15.78 46.30
N GLU A 53 -12.07 -16.21 46.32
CA GLU A 53 -12.80 -16.62 45.13
C GLU A 53 -12.96 -15.44 44.14
N ALA A 54 -13.38 -14.27 44.62
CA ALA A 54 -13.46 -13.07 43.81
C ALA A 54 -12.09 -12.64 43.25
N ALA A 55 -11.01 -12.81 44.02
CA ALA A 55 -9.65 -12.54 43.56
C ALA A 55 -9.19 -13.53 42.47
N ARG A 56 -9.52 -14.82 42.61
CA ARG A 56 -9.33 -15.83 41.56
C ARG A 56 -10.08 -15.43 40.30
N ASP A 57 -11.34 -15.02 40.41
CA ASP A 57 -12.17 -14.68 39.26
C ASP A 57 -11.64 -13.44 38.52
N LYS A 58 -11.11 -12.45 39.23
CA LYS A 58 -10.39 -11.32 38.61
C LYS A 58 -9.19 -11.76 37.80
N LEU A 59 -8.42 -12.74 38.30
CA LEU A 59 -7.28 -13.30 37.57
C LEU A 59 -7.73 -14.07 36.33
N VAL A 60 -8.77 -14.91 36.44
CA VAL A 60 -9.37 -15.60 35.29
C VAL A 60 -9.86 -14.62 34.23
N ALA A 61 -10.55 -13.55 34.66
CA ALA A 61 -11.07 -12.51 33.77
C ALA A 61 -10.00 -11.74 32.98
N THR A 62 -8.71 -11.89 33.33
CA THR A 62 -7.62 -11.32 32.51
C THR A 62 -7.39 -12.08 31.20
N GLY A 63 -7.83 -13.34 31.10
CA GLY A 63 -7.55 -14.24 29.99
C GLY A 63 -6.08 -14.68 29.89
N ARG A 64 -5.24 -14.36 30.87
CA ARG A 64 -3.79 -14.62 30.83
C ARG A 64 -3.37 -15.96 31.43
N PHE A 65 -4.30 -16.66 32.05
CA PHE A 65 -4.05 -17.91 32.74
C PHE A 65 -5.03 -18.96 32.24
N GLU A 66 -4.52 -20.13 31.90
CA GLU A 66 -5.33 -21.31 31.60
C GLU A 66 -5.93 -21.89 32.88
N VAL A 67 -5.17 -21.85 33.98
CA VAL A 67 -5.60 -22.30 35.30
C VAL A 67 -5.31 -21.23 36.33
N VAL A 68 -6.30 -20.93 37.18
CA VAL A 68 -6.13 -20.12 38.39
C VAL A 68 -6.77 -20.87 39.57
N GLY A 69 -5.92 -21.33 40.48
CA GLY A 69 -6.30 -21.87 41.77
C GLY A 69 -5.84 -20.97 42.91
N TYR A 70 -6.34 -21.25 44.11
CA TYR A 70 -5.82 -20.63 45.32
C TYR A 70 -5.90 -21.61 46.49
N LYS A 71 -4.99 -21.45 47.45
CA LYS A 71 -5.01 -22.14 48.73
C LYS A 71 -4.87 -21.10 49.84
N PHE A 72 -5.58 -21.28 50.94
CA PHE A 72 -5.44 -20.46 52.13
C PHE A 72 -5.60 -21.30 53.39
N GLY A 73 -4.91 -20.91 54.45
CA GLY A 73 -4.94 -21.58 55.75
C GLY A 73 -4.37 -20.67 56.84
N PRO A 74 -4.38 -21.12 58.11
CA PRO A 74 -3.84 -20.31 59.20
C PRO A 74 -2.36 -20.00 58.97
N ALA A 75 -1.97 -18.75 59.20
CA ALA A 75 -0.59 -18.32 59.18
C ALA A 75 0.21 -18.99 60.31
N ALA A 76 1.55 -19.05 60.20
CA ALA A 76 2.41 -19.72 61.18
C ALA A 76 2.24 -19.22 62.63
N ASN A 77 1.86 -17.95 62.79
CA ASN A 77 1.56 -17.31 64.07
C ASN A 77 0.06 -17.36 64.46
N SER A 78 -0.77 -18.07 63.69
CA SER A 78 -2.23 -18.21 63.84
C SER A 78 -3.02 -16.89 63.94
N SER A 79 -2.43 -15.76 63.56
CA SER A 79 -3.04 -14.43 63.68
C SER A 79 -3.73 -13.96 62.40
N GLY A 80 -3.89 -14.85 61.41
CA GLY A 80 -4.51 -14.54 60.14
C GLY A 80 -4.38 -15.67 59.11
N TYR A 81 -4.68 -15.36 57.85
CA TYR A 81 -4.54 -16.30 56.74
C TYR A 81 -3.21 -16.11 55.99
N ALA A 82 -2.53 -17.23 55.74
CA ALA A 82 -1.49 -17.33 54.71
C ALA A 82 -2.13 -17.92 53.45
N ALA A 83 -1.96 -17.27 52.30
CA ALA A 83 -2.57 -17.71 51.05
C ALA A 83 -1.59 -17.66 49.86
N SER A 84 -1.83 -18.55 48.90
CA SER A 84 -1.07 -18.68 47.66
C SER A 84 -2.00 -18.79 46.47
N PHE A 85 -1.78 -17.99 45.43
CA PHE A 85 -2.41 -18.20 44.12
C PHE A 85 -1.55 -19.14 43.29
N GLN A 86 -2.17 -20.16 42.69
CA GLN A 86 -1.51 -21.14 41.84
C GLN A 86 -1.96 -20.90 40.40
N VAL A 87 -1.04 -20.54 39.51
CA VAL A 87 -1.37 -20.15 38.14
C VAL A 87 -0.66 -20.99 37.10
N VAL A 88 -1.35 -21.26 35.99
CA VAL A 88 -0.75 -21.75 34.74
C VAL A 88 -1.03 -20.69 33.69
N GLU A 89 0.02 -20.07 33.16
CA GLU A 89 -0.10 -18.98 32.18
C GLU A 89 -0.52 -19.52 30.81
N ALA A 90 -1.43 -18.80 30.15
CA ALA A 90 -1.94 -19.19 28.84
C ALA A 90 -0.84 -19.08 27.77
N GLN A 91 -0.66 -20.16 27.01
CA GLN A 91 0.31 -20.26 25.92
C GLN A 91 -0.31 -20.94 24.69
N PRO A 92 0.18 -20.67 23.47
CA PRO A 92 1.29 -19.75 23.15
C PRO A 92 0.88 -18.26 23.16
N LEU A 93 1.88 -17.38 23.25
CA LEU A 93 1.71 -15.93 23.08
C LEU A 93 2.01 -15.51 21.64
N TYR A 94 1.11 -14.74 21.07
CA TYR A 94 1.20 -14.24 19.69
C TYR A 94 1.57 -12.76 19.69
N PRO A 95 2.38 -12.27 18.73
CA PRO A 95 2.58 -10.84 18.53
C PRO A 95 1.24 -10.12 18.36
N LEU A 96 1.14 -8.93 18.93
CA LEU A 96 -0.04 -8.07 18.82
C LEU A 96 0.25 -6.96 17.81
N THR A 97 -0.55 -6.85 16.75
CA THR A 97 -0.43 -5.82 15.73
C THR A 97 -1.76 -5.11 15.48
N PHE A 98 -1.70 -3.93 14.83
CA PHE A 98 -2.87 -3.10 14.53
C PHE A 98 -2.91 -2.77 13.04
N SER A 99 -4.11 -2.76 12.46
CA SER A 99 -4.36 -2.29 11.08
C SER A 99 -5.50 -1.28 11.08
N ASP A 100 -5.31 -0.15 10.42
CA ASP A 100 -6.38 0.82 10.07
C ASP A 100 -7.21 1.37 11.24
N LEU A 101 -6.65 1.33 12.45
CA LEU A 101 -7.30 1.89 13.63
C LEU A 101 -7.22 3.42 13.69
N GLY A 102 -6.45 4.07 12.81
CA GLY A 102 -6.37 5.53 12.70
C GLY A 102 -5.46 6.19 13.74
N ALA A 103 -4.64 5.41 14.43
CA ALA A 103 -3.59 5.87 15.33
C ALA A 103 -2.30 5.07 15.08
N PRO A 104 -1.11 5.67 15.27
CA PRO A 104 0.15 4.96 15.16
C PRO A 104 0.22 3.76 16.12
N SER A 105 0.82 2.66 15.66
CA SER A 105 0.97 1.42 16.45
C SER A 105 1.65 1.65 17.81
N ALA A 106 2.65 2.53 17.85
CA ALA A 106 3.36 2.87 19.08
C ALA A 106 2.44 3.55 20.12
N ASP A 107 1.55 4.43 19.69
CA ASP A 107 0.61 5.14 20.56
C ASP A 107 -0.45 4.19 21.12
N LEU A 108 -0.91 3.25 20.30
CA LEU A 108 -1.85 2.21 20.72
C LEU A 108 -1.22 1.29 21.78
N HIS A 109 0.01 0.83 21.57
CA HIS A 109 0.75 0.08 22.60
C HIS A 109 0.94 0.90 23.88
N ALA A 110 1.33 2.17 23.77
CA ALA A 110 1.50 3.03 24.93
C ALA A 110 0.19 3.24 25.70
N ALA A 111 -0.93 3.41 24.99
CA ALA A 111 -2.26 3.55 25.59
C ALA A 111 -2.72 2.25 26.29
N LEU A 112 -2.49 1.10 25.68
CA LEU A 112 -2.76 -0.21 26.30
C LEU A 112 -1.90 -0.44 27.53
N LYS A 113 -0.61 -0.09 27.48
CA LYS A 113 0.32 -0.22 28.62
C LYS A 113 -0.11 0.62 29.82
N ARG A 114 -0.68 1.81 29.61
CA ARG A 114 -1.22 2.66 30.69
C ARG A 114 -2.45 2.06 31.35
N ARG A 115 -3.25 1.27 30.62
CA ARG A 115 -4.50 0.68 31.10
C ARG A 115 -4.32 -0.72 31.70
N ASP A 116 -3.29 -1.45 31.27
CA ASP A 116 -3.05 -2.82 31.66
C ASP A 116 -1.56 -3.06 31.97
N ALA A 117 -1.26 -3.18 33.26
CA ALA A 117 0.11 -3.40 33.75
C ALA A 117 0.71 -4.75 33.32
N MET A 118 -0.12 -5.69 32.84
CA MET A 118 0.31 -6.96 32.26
C MET A 118 0.30 -6.94 30.72
N HIS A 119 0.19 -5.77 30.07
CA HIS A 119 0.35 -5.65 28.63
C HIS A 119 1.81 -5.87 28.22
N GLY A 120 2.00 -6.65 27.16
CA GLY A 120 3.28 -6.83 26.48
C GLY A 120 3.09 -6.81 24.97
N SER A 121 4.20 -6.93 24.23
CA SER A 121 4.19 -7.04 22.76
C SER A 121 3.59 -8.35 22.25
N ARG A 122 3.45 -9.35 23.11
CA ARG A 122 2.80 -10.63 22.82
C ARG A 122 1.67 -10.91 23.81
N ILE A 123 0.57 -11.47 23.34
CA ILE A 123 -0.63 -11.75 24.12
C ILE A 123 -1.16 -13.17 23.88
N PRO A 124 -1.86 -13.78 24.84
CA PRO A 124 -2.57 -15.03 24.59
C PRO A 124 -3.82 -14.77 23.74
N ALA A 125 -4.19 -15.73 22.90
CA ALA A 125 -5.39 -15.67 22.05
C ALA A 125 -6.63 -16.29 22.73
N THR A 126 -6.74 -16.18 24.06
CA THR A 126 -7.94 -16.60 24.80
C THR A 126 -9.09 -15.63 24.54
N ALA A 127 -10.34 -16.10 24.68
CA ALA A 127 -11.53 -15.29 24.43
C ALA A 127 -11.57 -14.05 25.35
N GLU A 128 -11.20 -14.21 26.62
CA GLU A 128 -11.17 -13.14 27.62
C GLU A 128 -10.10 -12.10 27.30
N ALA A 129 -8.89 -12.52 26.91
CA ALA A 129 -7.82 -11.59 26.56
C ALA A 129 -8.18 -10.79 25.30
N LEU A 130 -8.65 -11.46 24.24
CA LEU A 130 -9.05 -10.80 23.00
C LEU A 130 -10.22 -9.83 23.23
N LYS A 131 -11.22 -10.22 24.03
CA LYS A 131 -12.34 -9.35 24.41
C LYS A 131 -11.86 -8.10 25.15
N ARG A 132 -10.94 -8.25 26.11
CA ARG A 132 -10.38 -7.15 26.90
C ARG A 132 -9.61 -6.16 26.03
N TYR A 133 -8.74 -6.66 25.15
CA TYR A 133 -7.99 -5.79 24.23
C TYR A 133 -8.90 -5.09 23.23
N THR A 134 -9.89 -5.80 22.66
CA THR A 134 -10.90 -5.20 21.79
C THR A 134 -11.60 -4.04 22.49
N GLN A 135 -12.15 -4.25 23.70
CA GLN A 135 -12.84 -3.20 24.46
C GLN A 135 -11.93 -1.98 24.72
N ALA A 136 -10.69 -2.22 25.17
CA ALA A 136 -9.75 -1.13 25.40
C ALA A 136 -9.46 -0.34 24.13
N LEU A 137 -9.31 -1.00 22.98
CA LEU A 137 -9.08 -0.34 21.69
C LEU A 137 -10.32 0.39 21.18
N GLU A 138 -11.53 -0.12 21.40
CA GLU A 138 -12.75 0.63 21.07
C GLU A 138 -12.84 1.94 21.87
N GLU A 139 -12.45 1.92 23.15
CA GLU A 139 -12.41 3.13 23.98
C GLU A 139 -11.30 4.09 23.57
N ILE A 140 -10.12 3.58 23.15
CA ILE A 140 -8.99 4.42 22.71
C ILE A 140 -9.28 5.06 21.34
N THR A 141 -9.87 4.30 20.43
CA THR A 141 -9.99 4.68 19.00
C THR A 141 -11.37 5.21 18.63
N THR A 142 -12.36 5.05 19.52
CA THR A 142 -13.79 5.31 19.28
C THR A 142 -14.39 4.56 18.09
N LYS A 143 -13.69 3.53 17.58
CA LYS A 143 -14.13 2.65 16.48
C LYS A 143 -14.55 1.29 17.00
N LYS A 144 -15.40 0.59 16.23
CA LYS A 144 -15.64 -0.85 16.44
C LYS A 144 -14.43 -1.65 15.98
N VAL A 145 -13.96 -2.55 16.83
CA VAL A 145 -12.71 -3.30 16.62
C VAL A 145 -13.01 -4.80 16.59
N ALA A 146 -12.34 -5.52 15.70
CA ALA A 146 -12.30 -6.98 15.68
C ALA A 146 -10.85 -7.46 15.81
N ALA A 147 -10.67 -8.53 16.57
CA ALA A 147 -9.40 -9.25 16.67
C ALA A 147 -9.44 -10.47 15.74
N LYS A 148 -8.38 -10.69 14.96
CA LYS A 148 -8.20 -11.91 14.15
C LYS A 148 -6.82 -12.50 14.38
N LEU A 149 -6.75 -13.82 14.48
CA LEU A 149 -5.49 -14.56 14.40
C LEU A 149 -5.17 -14.76 12.91
N THR A 150 -4.07 -14.17 12.45
CA THR A 150 -3.68 -14.14 11.04
C THR A 150 -2.32 -14.81 10.87
N PRO A 151 -2.10 -15.65 9.85
CA PRO A 151 -0.78 -16.17 9.54
C PRO A 151 0.12 -15.04 8.99
N GLU A 152 1.32 -14.87 9.55
CA GLU A 152 2.25 -13.81 9.12
C GLU A 152 3.72 -14.31 9.15
N GLY A 153 4.36 -14.31 7.98
CA GLY A 153 5.79 -14.62 7.81
C GLY A 153 6.25 -15.96 8.42
N ALA A 154 7.51 -16.00 8.85
CA ALA A 154 8.10 -17.17 9.53
C ALA A 154 7.69 -17.30 11.01
N GLU A 155 7.06 -16.27 11.60
CA GLU A 155 6.62 -16.27 13.01
C GLU A 155 5.32 -17.06 13.25
N GLY A 156 4.73 -17.64 12.20
CA GLY A 156 3.56 -18.51 12.28
C GLY A 156 2.26 -17.71 12.31
N PHE A 157 1.90 -17.13 13.46
CA PHE A 157 0.63 -16.42 13.65
C PHE A 157 0.79 -15.14 14.48
N VAL A 158 -0.04 -14.15 14.17
CA VAL A 158 -0.15 -12.88 14.88
C VAL A 158 -1.60 -12.57 15.22
N VAL A 159 -1.85 -11.80 16.29
CA VAL A 159 -3.18 -11.25 16.59
C VAL A 159 -3.25 -9.84 16.02
N VAL A 160 -4.06 -9.66 14.99
CA VAL A 160 -4.31 -8.37 14.34
C VAL A 160 -5.61 -7.78 14.86
N PHE A 161 -5.56 -6.56 15.39
CA PHE A 161 -6.74 -5.75 15.70
C PHE A 161 -7.00 -4.75 14.57
N ARG A 162 -8.20 -4.76 14.01
CA ARG A 162 -8.61 -3.89 12.90
C ARG A 162 -10.06 -3.44 13.05
N PRO A 163 -10.53 -2.43 12.30
CA PRO A 163 -11.94 -2.05 12.31
C PRO A 163 -12.84 -3.27 12.03
N ALA A 164 -13.86 -3.48 12.85
CA ALA A 164 -14.77 -4.62 12.71
C ALA A 164 -15.50 -4.62 11.35
N ASN A 165 -15.68 -3.43 10.77
CA ASN A 165 -16.32 -3.21 9.49
C ASN A 165 -15.30 -2.93 8.37
N ALA A 166 -14.03 -3.32 8.54
CA ALA A 166 -13.03 -3.11 7.49
C ALA A 166 -13.48 -3.81 6.19
N PRO A 167 -13.36 -3.13 5.03
CA PRO A 167 -13.82 -3.69 3.77
C PRO A 167 -13.10 -5.00 3.47
N PRO A 168 -13.79 -5.98 2.87
CA PRO A 168 -13.14 -7.22 2.47
C PRO A 168 -12.17 -6.96 1.31
N VAL A 169 -11.13 -7.77 1.18
CA VAL A 169 -10.17 -7.64 0.07
C VAL A 169 -10.66 -8.33 -1.20
N VAL A 170 -10.19 -7.88 -2.36
CA VAL A 170 -10.43 -8.54 -3.66
C VAL A 170 -9.51 -9.76 -3.78
N ALA A 171 -10.10 -10.95 -3.85
CA ALA A 171 -9.39 -12.21 -4.04
C ALA A 171 -9.31 -12.62 -5.52
N GLU A 172 -10.36 -12.33 -6.30
CA GLU A 172 -10.46 -12.70 -7.69
C GLU A 172 -11.32 -11.67 -8.43
N VAL A 173 -11.03 -11.46 -9.72
CA VAL A 173 -11.86 -10.61 -10.60
C VAL A 173 -12.24 -11.41 -11.83
N ARG A 174 -13.53 -11.40 -12.16
CA ARG A 174 -14.10 -12.06 -13.35
C ARG A 174 -14.77 -11.02 -14.23
N PHE A 175 -14.49 -11.06 -15.52
CA PHE A 175 -15.14 -10.21 -16.52
C PHE A 175 -16.12 -11.05 -17.35
N ARG A 176 -17.30 -10.49 -17.62
CA ARG A 176 -18.35 -11.09 -18.46
C ARG A 176 -18.89 -10.05 -19.44
N GLY A 177 -19.41 -10.50 -20.57
CA GLY A 177 -19.97 -9.63 -21.61
C GLY A 177 -18.94 -9.10 -22.61
N ASN A 178 -17.65 -9.27 -22.32
CA ASN A 178 -16.57 -8.90 -23.24
C ASN A 178 -16.48 -9.86 -24.44
N GLN A 179 -16.37 -9.31 -25.65
CA GLN A 179 -16.23 -10.02 -26.92
C GLN A 179 -15.06 -9.45 -27.73
N VAL A 180 -14.89 -8.12 -27.72
CA VAL A 180 -13.81 -7.41 -28.40
C VAL A 180 -12.44 -7.69 -27.76
N LEU A 181 -12.42 -7.83 -26.44
CA LEU A 181 -11.23 -8.13 -25.65
C LEU A 181 -11.36 -9.51 -25.01
N PRO A 182 -10.36 -10.40 -25.11
CA PRO A 182 -10.35 -11.65 -24.35
C PRO A 182 -10.34 -11.40 -22.85
N SER A 183 -11.06 -12.23 -22.08
CA SER A 183 -11.14 -12.08 -20.61
C SER A 183 -9.76 -12.14 -19.95
N GLU A 184 -8.83 -12.94 -20.50
CA GLU A 184 -7.45 -13.02 -20.02
C GLU A 184 -6.70 -11.69 -20.17
N THR A 185 -6.90 -10.96 -21.27
CA THR A 185 -6.30 -9.64 -21.46
C THR A 185 -6.78 -8.67 -20.39
N LEU A 186 -8.08 -8.68 -20.08
CA LEU A 186 -8.67 -7.85 -19.03
C LEU A 186 -8.17 -8.25 -17.64
N GLN A 187 -8.09 -9.55 -17.37
CA GLN A 187 -7.55 -10.08 -16.11
C GLN A 187 -6.10 -9.66 -15.92
N ASN A 188 -5.23 -9.89 -16.90
CA ASN A 188 -3.80 -9.55 -16.80
C ASN A 188 -3.57 -8.05 -16.58
N ALA A 189 -4.35 -7.19 -17.23
CA ALA A 189 -4.26 -5.74 -17.04
C ALA A 189 -4.75 -5.28 -15.65
N PHE A 190 -5.64 -6.04 -15.02
CA PHE A 190 -6.36 -5.61 -13.81
C PHE A 190 -5.90 -6.30 -12.53
N SER A 191 -5.48 -7.56 -12.60
CA SER A 191 -5.12 -8.38 -11.43
C SER A 191 -4.00 -7.76 -10.61
N GLY A 192 -2.96 -7.21 -11.25
CA GLY A 192 -1.82 -6.60 -10.57
C GLY A 192 -2.15 -5.35 -9.75
N ILE A 193 -3.27 -4.69 -10.05
CA ILE A 193 -3.70 -3.48 -9.32
C ILE A 193 -4.87 -3.75 -8.38
N ALA A 194 -5.67 -4.79 -8.61
CA ALA A 194 -6.89 -5.06 -7.85
C ALA A 194 -6.70 -6.11 -6.75
N PHE A 195 -5.92 -7.17 -6.98
CA PHE A 195 -5.84 -8.29 -6.05
C PHE A 195 -5.19 -7.87 -4.72
N GLY A 196 -5.76 -8.34 -3.61
CA GLY A 196 -5.32 -8.01 -2.25
C GLY A 196 -5.74 -6.62 -1.77
N ARG A 197 -6.31 -5.76 -2.64
CA ARG A 197 -6.83 -4.45 -2.22
C ARG A 197 -8.17 -4.56 -1.51
N GLU A 198 -8.41 -3.66 -0.58
CA GLU A 198 -9.74 -3.48 0.00
C GLU A 198 -10.77 -3.13 -1.07
N TYR A 199 -11.91 -3.81 -1.02
CA TYR A 199 -13.02 -3.61 -1.93
C TYR A 199 -13.99 -2.57 -1.36
N THR A 200 -14.10 -1.45 -2.06
CA THR A 200 -15.31 -0.64 -2.07
C THR A 200 -15.71 -0.45 -3.52
N GLU A 201 -17.01 -0.48 -3.81
CA GLU A 201 -17.48 -0.35 -5.20
C GLU A 201 -16.99 0.95 -5.88
N PRO A 202 -16.99 2.13 -5.23
CA PRO A 202 -16.46 3.35 -5.85
C PRO A 202 -14.97 3.26 -6.20
N ALA A 203 -14.14 2.78 -5.29
CA ALA A 203 -12.70 2.63 -5.55
C ALA A 203 -12.43 1.60 -6.64
N PHE A 204 -13.19 0.49 -6.65
CA PHE A 204 -13.07 -0.55 -7.66
C PHE A 204 -13.49 -0.04 -9.05
N ARG A 205 -14.57 0.75 -9.15
CA ARG A 205 -14.99 1.41 -10.39
C ARG A 205 -13.91 2.35 -10.94
N GLN A 206 -13.25 3.12 -10.06
CA GLN A 206 -12.14 3.97 -10.47
C GLN A 206 -10.96 3.16 -11.04
N LEU A 207 -10.67 1.98 -10.48
CA LEU A 207 -9.65 1.08 -11.06
C LEU A 207 -10.07 0.62 -12.46
N LEU A 208 -11.35 0.25 -12.67
CA LEU A 208 -11.85 -0.16 -13.98
C LEU A 208 -11.70 0.98 -15.01
N ASP A 209 -12.01 2.21 -14.63
CA ASP A 209 -11.85 3.38 -15.49
C ASP A 209 -10.38 3.69 -15.82
N THR A 210 -9.45 3.33 -14.93
CA THR A 210 -8.01 3.59 -15.12
C THR A 210 -7.32 2.49 -15.94
N ALA A 211 -7.72 1.23 -15.77
CA ALA A 211 -7.00 0.08 -16.33
C ALA A 211 -7.74 -0.66 -17.44
N VAL A 212 -9.08 -0.69 -17.39
CA VAL A 212 -9.89 -1.44 -18.37
C VAL A 212 -10.42 -0.53 -19.47
N ARG A 213 -10.98 0.64 -19.12
CA ARG A 213 -11.53 1.59 -20.09
C ARG A 213 -10.52 2.00 -21.18
N PRO A 214 -9.23 2.30 -20.89
CA PRO A 214 -8.27 2.66 -21.92
C PRO A 214 -8.03 1.54 -22.97
N LEU A 215 -8.16 0.28 -22.58
CA LEU A 215 -8.02 -0.85 -23.52
C LEU A 215 -9.16 -0.89 -24.54
N TYR A 216 -10.35 -0.46 -24.12
CA TYR A 216 -11.54 -0.32 -24.96
C TYR A 216 -11.49 0.96 -25.79
N ASP A 217 -11.04 2.08 -25.21
CA ASP A 217 -10.78 3.33 -25.94
C ASP A 217 -9.79 3.10 -27.10
N ALA A 218 -8.74 2.30 -26.90
CA ALA A 218 -7.79 1.92 -27.97
C ALA A 218 -8.44 1.13 -29.14
N ARG A 219 -9.69 0.70 -29.00
CA ARG A 219 -10.45 -0.05 -29.99
C ARG A 219 -11.73 0.68 -30.42
N GLY A 220 -11.81 1.99 -30.19
CA GLY A 220 -12.97 2.81 -30.54
C GLY A 220 -14.20 2.59 -29.66
N ARG A 221 -14.10 1.86 -28.55
CA ARG A 221 -15.21 1.55 -27.64
C ARG A 221 -15.34 2.62 -26.54
N ILE A 222 -15.57 3.87 -26.94
CA ILE A 222 -15.55 5.04 -26.04
C ILE A 222 -16.72 5.09 -25.05
N ARG A 223 -17.77 4.30 -25.31
CA ARG A 223 -18.98 4.18 -24.49
C ARG A 223 -18.98 2.93 -23.62
N VAL A 224 -17.84 2.25 -23.45
CA VAL A 224 -17.75 1.08 -22.57
C VAL A 224 -18.29 1.42 -21.17
N ALA A 225 -19.12 0.53 -20.63
CA ALA A 225 -19.72 0.69 -19.31
C ALA A 225 -19.57 -0.58 -18.48
N PHE A 226 -19.62 -0.39 -17.17
CA PHE A 226 -19.58 -1.46 -16.18
C PHE A 226 -20.89 -1.44 -15.39
N PRO A 227 -22.03 -1.82 -16.02
CA PRO A 227 -23.36 -1.59 -15.48
C PRO A 227 -23.59 -2.35 -14.16
N ARG A 228 -22.99 -3.52 -14.03
CA ARG A 228 -23.21 -4.41 -12.87
C ARG A 228 -21.89 -4.95 -12.34
N ILE A 229 -21.74 -4.86 -11.02
CA ILE A 229 -20.62 -5.41 -10.27
C ILE A 229 -21.21 -6.25 -9.15
N ASP A 230 -21.01 -7.56 -9.22
CA ASP A 230 -21.44 -8.52 -8.20
C ASP A 230 -20.26 -8.95 -7.34
N THR A 231 -20.54 -9.20 -6.06
CA THR A 231 -19.53 -9.73 -5.13
C THR A 231 -20.03 -10.98 -4.43
N GLU A 232 -19.16 -11.97 -4.33
CA GLU A 232 -19.39 -13.19 -3.55
C GLU A 232 -18.15 -13.50 -2.70
N LYS A 233 -18.32 -14.15 -1.55
CA LYS A 233 -17.16 -14.60 -0.76
C LYS A 233 -16.43 -15.69 -1.52
N SER A 234 -15.10 -15.57 -1.62
CA SER A 234 -14.29 -16.63 -2.21
C SER A 234 -14.40 -17.93 -1.39
N LYS A 235 -14.43 -19.05 -2.11
CA LYS A 235 -14.46 -20.40 -1.52
C LYS A 235 -13.06 -20.95 -1.26
N THR A 236 -12.03 -20.36 -1.85
CA THR A 236 -10.66 -20.89 -1.85
C THR A 236 -9.70 -20.06 -0.99
N VAL A 237 -9.94 -18.76 -0.84
CA VAL A 237 -9.09 -17.82 -0.09
C VAL A 237 -9.94 -16.78 0.64
N GLU A 238 -9.39 -16.09 1.65
CA GLU A 238 -10.09 -14.98 2.31
C GLU A 238 -10.20 -13.79 1.35
N GLY A 239 -11.44 -13.30 1.12
CA GLY A 239 -11.72 -12.15 0.28
C GLY A 239 -12.98 -12.32 -0.58
N LEU A 240 -13.18 -11.40 -1.52
CA LEU A 240 -14.28 -11.38 -2.47
C LEU A 240 -13.84 -11.84 -3.86
N VAL A 241 -14.67 -12.64 -4.51
CA VAL A 241 -14.69 -12.75 -5.96
C VAL A 241 -15.58 -11.63 -6.48
N VAL A 242 -15.03 -10.75 -7.31
CA VAL A 242 -15.74 -9.63 -7.90
C VAL A 242 -16.03 -9.95 -9.36
N SER A 243 -17.32 -10.04 -9.74
CA SER A 243 -17.75 -10.29 -11.11
C SER A 243 -18.25 -8.99 -11.74
N VAL A 244 -17.61 -8.58 -12.83
CA VAL A 244 -17.91 -7.34 -13.55
C VAL A 244 -18.60 -7.70 -14.87
N GLU A 245 -19.79 -7.16 -15.07
CA GLU A 245 -20.46 -7.15 -16.36
C GLU A 245 -19.94 -5.96 -17.18
N ILE A 246 -19.58 -6.21 -18.43
CA ILE A 246 -19.11 -5.21 -19.38
C ILE A 246 -20.16 -5.05 -20.48
N ASP A 247 -20.60 -3.82 -20.66
CA ASP A 247 -21.21 -3.38 -21.91
C ASP A 247 -20.12 -2.69 -22.74
N GLU A 248 -19.67 -3.35 -23.81
CA GLU A 248 -18.58 -2.83 -24.65
C GLU A 248 -18.99 -1.61 -25.46
N GLY A 249 -20.29 -1.35 -25.64
CA GLY A 249 -20.81 -0.30 -26.49
C GLY A 249 -20.47 -0.49 -27.97
N ALA A 250 -20.90 0.47 -28.81
CA ALA A 250 -20.59 0.48 -30.24
C ALA A 250 -19.12 0.88 -30.50
N SER A 251 -18.59 0.48 -31.66
CA SER A 251 -17.32 1.03 -32.16
C SER A 251 -17.56 2.42 -32.74
N TYR A 252 -16.67 3.35 -32.42
CA TYR A 252 -16.70 4.71 -32.93
C TYR A 252 -15.54 4.93 -33.89
N GLU A 253 -15.78 5.71 -34.94
CA GLU A 253 -14.76 6.22 -35.86
C GLU A 253 -14.22 7.57 -35.36
N LEU A 254 -12.98 7.87 -35.69
CA LEU A 254 -12.39 9.17 -35.42
C LEU A 254 -12.98 10.19 -36.38
N GLY A 255 -13.69 11.18 -35.84
CA GLY A 255 -14.29 12.25 -36.62
C GLY A 255 -13.29 13.36 -36.92
N GLN A 256 -13.77 14.60 -36.88
CA GLN A 256 -12.94 15.79 -37.09
C GLN A 256 -12.00 16.00 -35.90
N VAL A 257 -10.71 16.24 -36.19
CA VAL A 257 -9.72 16.68 -35.22
C VAL A 257 -9.42 18.15 -35.46
N ARG A 258 -9.49 18.97 -34.41
CA ARG A 258 -9.10 20.38 -34.41
C ARG A 258 -8.04 20.65 -33.35
N ILE A 259 -7.09 21.53 -33.66
CA ILE A 259 -6.06 21.97 -32.71
C ILE A 259 -6.23 23.47 -32.50
N ALA A 260 -6.36 23.89 -31.25
CA ALA A 260 -6.52 25.29 -30.85
C ALA A 260 -5.49 25.69 -29.79
N GLY A 261 -5.22 26.98 -29.65
CA GLY A 261 -4.30 27.54 -28.63
C GLY A 261 -2.80 27.45 -28.97
N ALA A 262 -2.46 26.96 -30.16
CA ALA A 262 -1.09 26.91 -30.68
C ALA A 262 -0.83 28.06 -31.67
N ASP A 263 -0.99 29.31 -31.22
CA ASP A 263 -0.96 30.52 -32.08
C ASP A 263 0.37 30.70 -32.84
N GLY A 264 1.47 30.13 -32.33
CA GLY A 264 2.78 30.17 -32.98
C GLY A 264 2.95 29.15 -34.12
N PHE A 265 1.94 28.32 -34.40
CA PHE A 265 2.03 27.17 -35.31
C PHE A 265 0.85 27.13 -36.28
N ASP A 266 1.11 26.64 -37.49
CA ASP A 266 0.03 26.36 -38.45
C ASP A 266 -0.72 25.08 -38.04
N GLU A 267 -2.04 25.18 -37.86
CA GLU A 267 -2.88 24.05 -37.45
C GLU A 267 -2.76 22.87 -38.43
N LYS A 268 -2.70 23.12 -39.74
CA LYS A 268 -2.62 22.06 -40.75
C LYS A 268 -1.29 21.32 -40.68
N GLU A 269 -0.19 22.02 -40.41
CA GLU A 269 1.12 21.40 -40.13
C GLU A 269 1.02 20.48 -38.90
N LEU A 270 0.43 20.97 -37.79
CA LEU A 270 0.30 20.18 -36.57
C LEU A 270 -0.60 18.96 -36.76
N LEU A 271 -1.71 19.09 -37.48
CA LEU A 271 -2.59 17.96 -37.83
C LEU A 271 -1.83 16.92 -38.68
N LYS A 272 -1.01 17.36 -39.64
CA LYS A 272 -0.19 16.47 -40.47
C LYS A 272 0.87 15.73 -39.64
N ILE A 273 1.51 16.41 -38.68
CA ILE A 273 2.48 15.81 -37.76
C ILE A 273 1.81 14.82 -36.80
N GLY A 274 0.63 15.18 -36.32
CA GLY A 274 -0.21 14.32 -35.49
C GLY A 274 -0.63 13.04 -36.22
N ALA A 275 -0.71 13.05 -37.56
CA ALA A 275 -1.08 11.90 -38.38
C ALA A 275 -2.37 11.21 -37.86
N PHE A 276 -3.34 12.01 -37.44
CA PHE A 276 -4.63 11.52 -36.95
C PHE A 276 -5.44 10.95 -38.12
N LYS A 277 -5.86 9.70 -37.99
CA LYS A 277 -6.56 8.97 -39.05
C LYS A 277 -8.07 9.18 -38.96
N SER A 278 -8.54 10.37 -39.32
CA SER A 278 -9.99 10.64 -39.39
C SER A 278 -10.66 9.68 -40.39
N GLY A 279 -11.79 9.10 -39.99
CA GLY A 279 -12.53 8.06 -40.73
C GLY A 279 -12.16 6.62 -40.35
N ASP A 280 -11.01 6.40 -39.69
CA ASP A 280 -10.68 5.09 -39.14
C ASP A 280 -11.32 4.90 -37.76
N VAL A 281 -11.24 3.69 -37.20
CA VAL A 281 -11.63 3.43 -35.80
C VAL A 281 -10.93 4.42 -34.87
N ALA A 282 -11.68 5.00 -33.93
CA ALA A 282 -11.19 5.95 -32.93
C ALA A 282 -10.24 5.29 -31.93
N ASN A 283 -9.02 5.00 -32.36
CA ASN A 283 -7.98 4.37 -31.54
C ASN A 283 -7.26 5.43 -30.71
N PHE A 284 -7.60 5.53 -29.42
CA PHE A 284 -7.01 6.52 -28.53
C PHE A 284 -5.54 6.27 -28.16
N ASN A 285 -4.97 5.10 -28.47
CA ASN A 285 -3.51 4.93 -28.40
C ASN A 285 -2.83 5.68 -29.56
N GLU A 286 -3.34 5.54 -30.79
CA GLU A 286 -2.80 6.27 -31.94
C GLU A 286 -2.99 7.79 -31.79
N VAL A 287 -4.11 8.22 -31.21
CA VAL A 287 -4.34 9.64 -30.86
C VAL A 287 -3.28 10.11 -29.86
N SER A 288 -3.05 9.36 -28.78
CA SER A 288 -2.03 9.68 -27.78
C SER A 288 -0.64 9.81 -28.40
N GLU A 289 -0.25 8.89 -29.29
CA GLU A 289 1.01 8.97 -30.02
C GLU A 289 1.09 10.21 -30.93
N GLY A 290 -0.02 10.55 -31.61
CA GLY A 290 -0.13 11.76 -32.41
C GLY A 290 0.05 13.04 -31.60
N LEU A 291 -0.54 13.09 -30.41
CA LEU A 291 -0.37 14.20 -29.48
C LEU A 291 1.09 14.35 -29.02
N GLU A 292 1.79 13.25 -28.76
CA GLU A 292 3.21 13.30 -28.41
C GLU A 292 4.07 13.81 -29.56
N ARG A 293 3.75 13.46 -30.82
CA ARG A 293 4.41 14.06 -32.00
C ARG A 293 4.18 15.57 -32.08
N VAL A 294 2.95 16.03 -31.85
CA VAL A 294 2.59 17.45 -31.82
C VAL A 294 3.34 18.18 -30.70
N LYS A 295 3.29 17.67 -29.45
CA LYS A 295 4.04 18.24 -28.31
C LYS A 295 5.53 18.34 -28.61
N LYS A 296 6.11 17.29 -29.18
CA LYS A 296 7.53 17.25 -29.55
C LYS A 296 7.88 18.33 -30.57
N ARG A 297 7.04 18.51 -31.60
CA ARG A 297 7.20 19.59 -32.60
C ARG A 297 7.21 20.99 -31.97
N ILE A 298 6.36 21.22 -30.97
CA ILE A 298 6.25 22.50 -30.27
C ILE A 298 7.45 22.71 -29.34
N ARG A 299 7.80 21.69 -28.53
CA ARG A 299 8.98 21.71 -27.64
C ARG A 299 10.29 21.97 -28.36
N ARG A 300 10.44 21.49 -29.60
CA ARG A 300 11.61 21.77 -30.46
C ARG A 300 11.83 23.25 -30.74
N GLN A 301 10.82 24.11 -30.58
CA GLN A 301 10.92 25.55 -30.75
C GLN A 301 11.17 26.33 -29.45
N GLY A 302 11.49 25.64 -28.35
CA GLY A 302 11.76 26.26 -27.05
C GLY A 302 10.61 26.21 -26.06
N PHE A 303 9.43 25.70 -26.44
CA PHE A 303 8.25 25.66 -25.57
C PHE A 303 8.28 24.44 -24.63
N MET A 304 9.14 24.46 -23.62
CA MET A 304 9.41 23.30 -22.77
C MET A 304 8.23 22.90 -21.88
N ARG A 305 7.37 23.86 -21.57
CA ARG A 305 6.20 23.72 -20.69
C ARG A 305 4.89 23.57 -21.47
N THR A 306 4.96 23.00 -22.68
CA THR A 306 3.75 22.73 -23.46
C THR A 306 2.87 21.70 -22.78
N GLU A 307 1.61 22.08 -22.58
CA GLU A 307 0.53 21.24 -22.08
C GLU A 307 -0.51 21.04 -23.18
N VAL A 308 -1.18 19.89 -23.14
CA VAL A 308 -2.23 19.56 -24.10
C VAL A 308 -3.40 18.92 -23.38
N ALA A 309 -4.59 19.45 -23.60
CA ALA A 309 -5.85 18.89 -23.13
C ALA A 309 -6.70 18.44 -24.33
N VAL A 310 -7.39 17.30 -24.19
CA VAL A 310 -8.21 16.73 -25.25
C VAL A 310 -9.65 16.67 -24.80
N THR A 311 -10.53 17.32 -25.55
CA THR A 311 -11.98 17.20 -25.40
C THR A 311 -12.53 16.26 -26.46
N ARG A 312 -13.23 15.22 -26.03
CA ARG A 312 -13.90 14.24 -26.91
C ARG A 312 -15.36 14.62 -27.07
N ILE A 313 -15.85 14.74 -28.31
CA ILE A 313 -17.24 15.08 -28.63
C ILE A 313 -17.84 13.91 -29.40
N PRO A 314 -18.49 12.95 -28.70
CA PRO A 314 -19.11 11.80 -29.35
C PRO A 314 -20.43 12.18 -30.05
N ASP A 315 -20.60 11.69 -31.28
CA ASP A 315 -21.87 11.64 -32.00
C ASP A 315 -22.37 10.20 -32.02
N ASP A 316 -23.33 9.90 -31.14
CA ASP A 316 -23.88 8.55 -31.00
C ASP A 316 -24.75 8.13 -32.18
N THR A 317 -25.20 9.06 -33.04
CA THR A 317 -25.98 8.75 -34.25
C THR A 317 -25.06 8.30 -35.37
N LYS A 318 -23.96 9.02 -35.58
CA LYS A 318 -22.96 8.70 -36.61
C LYS A 318 -21.94 7.64 -36.16
N LYS A 319 -21.90 7.33 -34.86
CA LYS A 319 -20.85 6.51 -34.25
C LYS A 319 -19.46 7.08 -34.58
N SER A 320 -19.31 8.38 -34.40
CA SER A 320 -18.04 9.08 -34.59
C SER A 320 -17.70 9.90 -33.35
N VAL A 321 -16.42 10.20 -33.15
CA VAL A 321 -15.97 11.09 -32.08
C VAL A 321 -15.04 12.17 -32.63
N ASP A 322 -15.48 13.42 -32.52
CA ASP A 322 -14.67 14.57 -32.86
C ASP A 322 -13.74 14.91 -31.68
N LEU A 323 -12.55 15.42 -31.98
CA LEU A 323 -11.55 15.81 -30.98
C LEU A 323 -11.25 17.30 -31.09
N ILE A 324 -11.27 17.98 -29.94
CA ILE A 324 -10.71 19.31 -29.79
C ILE A 324 -9.47 19.20 -28.92
N ILE A 325 -8.31 19.45 -29.52
CA ILE A 325 -7.00 19.42 -28.87
C ILE A 325 -6.67 20.87 -28.50
N GLN A 326 -6.73 21.19 -27.22
CA GLN A 326 -6.33 22.48 -26.68
C GLN A 326 -4.87 22.43 -26.29
N VAL A 327 -4.06 23.26 -26.93
CA VAL A 327 -2.63 23.40 -26.67
C VAL A 327 -2.39 24.66 -25.86
N THR A 328 -1.59 24.54 -24.81
CA THR A 328 -1.02 25.67 -24.08
C THR A 328 0.48 25.62 -24.31
N GLU A 329 1.02 26.53 -25.14
CA GLU A 329 2.44 26.50 -25.53
C GLU A 329 3.38 26.68 -24.33
N GLY A 330 3.01 27.58 -23.40
CA GLY A 330 3.85 27.99 -22.28
C GLY A 330 4.93 29.00 -22.70
N PRO A 331 5.84 29.40 -21.79
CA PRO A 331 6.94 30.30 -22.13
C PRO A 331 7.94 29.62 -23.08
N ARG A 332 8.52 30.43 -23.96
CA ARG A 332 9.61 30.03 -24.84
C ARG A 332 10.94 30.17 -24.11
N PHE A 333 11.71 29.09 -24.12
CA PHE A 333 13.04 29.00 -23.54
C PHE A 333 14.12 29.06 -24.62
N VAL A 334 15.25 29.65 -24.27
CA VAL A 334 16.45 29.70 -25.11
C VAL A 334 17.57 28.86 -24.50
N PHE A 335 18.52 28.45 -25.33
CA PHE A 335 19.72 27.79 -24.87
C PHE A 335 20.64 28.76 -24.13
N GLY A 336 21.15 28.33 -22.97
CA GLY A 336 22.07 29.08 -22.14
C GLY A 336 23.51 28.67 -22.38
N ALA A 337 23.97 27.64 -21.69
CA ALA A 337 25.34 27.16 -21.74
C ALA A 337 25.44 25.63 -21.90
N LEU A 338 26.55 25.20 -22.48
CA LEU A 338 26.98 23.80 -22.53
C LEU A 338 28.03 23.54 -21.45
N ARG A 339 27.81 22.53 -20.62
CA ARG A 339 28.78 21.97 -19.68
C ARG A 339 29.13 20.55 -20.12
N LEU A 340 30.40 20.20 -20.01
CA LEU A 340 30.93 18.90 -20.38
C LEU A 340 31.56 18.27 -19.14
N GLU A 341 31.30 16.99 -18.91
CA GLU A 341 31.84 16.23 -17.79
C GLU A 341 32.41 14.90 -18.29
N GLY A 342 33.57 14.52 -17.75
CA GLY A 342 34.20 13.21 -18.03
C GLY A 342 35.01 13.13 -19.33
N LEU A 343 35.26 14.25 -20.00
CA LEU A 343 36.19 14.35 -21.13
C LEU A 343 37.49 15.03 -20.71
N ASP A 344 38.57 14.73 -21.44
CA ASP A 344 39.81 15.50 -21.35
C ASP A 344 39.71 16.82 -22.15
N ILE A 345 40.76 17.64 -22.07
CA ILE A 345 40.80 18.95 -22.76
C ILE A 345 40.65 18.85 -24.29
N HIS A 346 41.07 17.74 -24.89
CA HIS A 346 41.00 17.53 -26.34
C HIS A 346 39.59 17.09 -26.75
N GLY A 347 39.00 16.17 -26.00
CA GLY A 347 37.62 15.71 -26.17
C GLY A 347 36.62 16.84 -25.94
N GLU A 348 36.81 17.66 -24.91
CA GLU A 348 35.98 18.84 -24.69
C GLU A 348 36.02 19.81 -25.88
N ALA A 349 37.21 20.10 -26.41
CA ALA A 349 37.37 21.00 -27.55
C ALA A 349 36.69 20.43 -28.81
N ALA A 350 36.80 19.12 -29.04
CA ALA A 350 36.14 18.44 -30.14
C ALA A 350 34.61 18.50 -30.02
N VAL A 351 34.06 18.17 -28.84
CA VAL A 351 32.62 18.24 -28.57
C VAL A 351 32.09 19.66 -28.73
N LYS A 352 32.78 20.67 -28.17
CA LYS A 352 32.41 22.09 -28.32
C LYS A 352 32.38 22.53 -29.78
N LYS A 353 33.27 22.01 -30.63
CA LYS A 353 33.31 22.31 -32.07
C LYS A 353 32.14 21.68 -32.83
N LEU A 354 31.69 20.49 -32.41
CA LEU A 354 30.57 19.78 -33.03
C LEU A 354 29.20 20.30 -32.55
N TRP A 355 29.14 20.82 -31.32
CA TRP A 355 27.90 21.36 -30.75
C TRP A 355 27.40 22.58 -31.53
N SER A 356 26.22 22.46 -32.13
CA SER A 356 25.67 23.45 -33.06
C SER A 356 24.70 24.44 -32.43
N LEU A 357 24.15 24.16 -31.24
CA LEU A 357 23.17 25.03 -30.58
C LEU A 357 23.90 26.19 -29.87
N LYS A 358 23.61 27.43 -30.30
CA LYS A 358 24.25 28.64 -29.77
C LYS A 358 23.41 29.30 -28.69
N PRO A 359 24.03 30.02 -27.73
CA PRO A 359 23.28 30.80 -26.73
C PRO A 359 22.23 31.70 -27.39
N GLU A 360 21.11 31.94 -26.70
CA GLU A 360 19.96 32.71 -27.17
C GLU A 360 19.14 32.08 -28.31
N GLN A 361 19.57 30.94 -28.88
CA GLN A 361 18.74 30.20 -29.82
C GLN A 361 17.62 29.48 -29.08
N PRO A 362 16.43 29.32 -29.69
CA PRO A 362 15.33 28.56 -29.10
C PRO A 362 15.80 27.16 -28.71
N PHE A 363 15.54 26.75 -27.48
CA PHE A 363 16.04 25.48 -26.98
C PHE A 363 15.30 24.30 -27.63
N ASN A 364 16.03 23.39 -28.28
CA ASN A 364 15.46 22.16 -28.83
C ASN A 364 15.63 21.03 -27.82
N ALA A 365 14.53 20.61 -27.19
CA ALA A 365 14.50 19.54 -26.18
C ALA A 365 15.15 18.22 -26.60
N ASP A 366 15.11 17.88 -27.89
CA ASP A 366 15.63 16.60 -28.40
C ASP A 366 17.12 16.68 -28.76
N TYR A 367 17.66 17.89 -28.94
CA TYR A 367 18.98 18.09 -29.50
C TYR A 367 20.12 17.48 -28.64
N PRO A 368 20.12 17.59 -27.29
CA PRO A 368 21.17 17.01 -26.47
C PRO A 368 21.31 15.49 -26.64
N ASP A 369 20.20 14.75 -26.55
CA ASP A 369 20.22 13.29 -26.69
C ASP A 369 20.53 12.86 -28.13
N PHE A 370 19.99 13.57 -29.13
CA PHE A 370 20.33 13.36 -30.54
C PHE A 370 21.84 13.52 -30.78
N PHE A 371 22.45 14.57 -30.21
CA PHE A 371 23.86 14.85 -30.33
C PHE A 371 24.73 13.76 -29.69
N LEU A 372 24.37 13.26 -28.51
CA LEU A 372 25.08 12.18 -27.85
C LEU A 372 24.99 10.86 -28.62
N ASN A 373 23.79 10.50 -29.11
CA ASN A 373 23.60 9.30 -29.91
C ASN A 373 24.48 9.34 -31.16
N ARG A 374 24.54 10.48 -31.85
CA ARG A 374 25.40 10.67 -33.01
C ARG A 374 26.88 10.50 -32.68
N ILE A 375 27.35 11.04 -31.55
CA ILE A 375 28.74 10.86 -31.10
C ILE A 375 29.08 9.37 -30.92
N GLN A 376 28.15 8.61 -30.34
CA GLN A 376 28.31 7.17 -30.12
C GLN A 376 28.28 6.38 -31.43
N GLU A 377 27.32 6.67 -32.32
CA GLU A 377 27.18 5.99 -33.62
C GLU A 377 28.38 6.23 -34.53
N ASP A 378 28.88 7.47 -34.57
CA ASP A 378 30.03 7.87 -35.39
C ASP A 378 31.38 7.42 -34.79
N ASN A 379 31.39 6.80 -33.59
CA ASN A 379 32.59 6.38 -32.84
C ASN A 379 33.66 7.48 -32.75
N LEU A 380 33.24 8.72 -32.50
CA LEU A 380 34.14 9.90 -32.60
C LEU A 380 35.22 9.95 -31.50
N PHE A 381 35.07 9.17 -30.44
CA PHE A 381 36.01 9.10 -29.31
C PHE A 381 36.30 7.64 -28.95
N GLU A 382 37.58 7.29 -28.87
CA GLU A 382 38.01 5.97 -28.38
C GLU A 382 37.74 5.82 -26.88
N GLY A 383 37.31 4.63 -26.47
CA GLY A 383 37.09 4.32 -25.06
C GLY A 383 35.90 5.06 -24.42
N LEU A 384 34.95 5.54 -25.22
CA LEU A 384 33.73 6.16 -24.73
C LEU A 384 32.78 5.11 -24.14
N GLY A 385 32.40 5.30 -22.88
CA GLY A 385 31.40 4.49 -22.20
C GLY A 385 29.98 5.06 -22.33
N LYS A 386 29.20 4.94 -21.26
CA LYS A 386 27.82 5.47 -21.22
C LYS A 386 27.83 7.00 -21.26
N THR A 387 26.97 7.59 -22.09
CA THR A 387 26.75 9.04 -22.14
C THR A 387 25.37 9.41 -21.63
N LYS A 388 25.22 10.61 -21.08
CA LYS A 388 23.92 11.13 -20.63
C LYS A 388 23.84 12.64 -20.77
N ALA A 389 22.70 13.14 -21.24
CA ALA A 389 22.37 14.55 -21.17
C ALA A 389 21.55 14.86 -19.90
N LYS A 390 21.87 15.98 -19.27
CA LYS A 390 21.07 16.61 -18.22
C LYS A 390 20.70 18.01 -18.67
N VAL A 391 19.41 18.34 -18.52
CA VAL A 391 18.84 19.63 -18.91
C VAL A 391 18.41 20.36 -17.65
N ASP A 392 19.01 21.53 -17.42
CA ASP A 392 18.73 22.40 -16.27
C ASP A 392 17.97 23.64 -16.77
N ILE A 393 16.72 23.79 -16.36
CA ILE A 393 15.80 24.85 -16.81
C ILE A 393 15.75 25.96 -15.76
N ASP A 394 16.13 27.18 -16.15
CA ASP A 394 15.89 28.40 -15.40
C ASP A 394 14.57 29.04 -15.85
N GLU A 395 13.56 28.95 -14.99
CA GLU A 395 12.22 29.53 -15.24
C GLU A 395 12.22 31.06 -15.24
N GLY A 396 13.09 31.68 -14.42
CA GLY A 396 13.14 33.13 -14.27
C GLY A 396 13.80 33.80 -15.47
N GLU A 397 14.93 33.24 -15.91
CA GLU A 397 15.67 33.72 -17.07
C GLU A 397 15.16 33.14 -18.40
N ARG A 398 14.25 32.16 -18.35
CA ARG A 398 13.75 31.40 -19.52
C ARG A 398 14.89 30.80 -20.33
N ARG A 399 15.86 30.25 -19.62
CA ARG A 399 17.11 29.75 -20.18
C ARG A 399 17.30 28.28 -19.82
N VAL A 400 17.95 27.54 -20.71
CA VAL A 400 18.22 26.11 -20.51
C VAL A 400 19.70 25.83 -20.68
N ASP A 401 20.32 25.38 -19.60
CA ASP A 401 21.68 24.88 -19.60
C ASP A 401 21.68 23.37 -19.81
N VAL A 402 22.66 22.89 -20.57
CA VAL A 402 22.83 21.46 -20.87
C VAL A 402 24.15 20.99 -20.31
N THR A 403 24.11 19.90 -19.54
CA THR A 403 25.30 19.17 -19.11
C THR A 403 25.35 17.84 -19.86
N LEU A 404 26.43 17.60 -20.60
CA LEU A 404 26.70 16.32 -21.24
C LEU A 404 27.78 15.58 -20.43
N ALA A 405 27.40 14.41 -19.89
CA ALA A 405 28.30 13.55 -19.14
C ALA A 405 28.76 12.37 -20.00
N PHE A 406 30.06 12.12 -20.01
CA PHE A 406 30.71 11.04 -20.75
C PHE A 406 31.42 10.10 -19.76
N GLY A 407 30.99 8.85 -19.69
CA GLY A 407 31.66 7.82 -18.92
C GLY A 407 32.86 7.23 -19.66
N ALA A 408 33.86 6.74 -18.94
CA ALA A 408 34.89 5.89 -19.52
C ALA A 408 34.31 4.51 -19.86
N ALA A 409 34.78 3.89 -20.94
CA ALA A 409 34.49 2.50 -21.23
C ALA A 409 35.00 1.65 -20.07
N SER A 410 34.09 0.94 -19.39
CA SER A 410 34.50 -0.10 -18.45
C SER A 410 35.27 -1.16 -19.24
N THR A 411 36.53 -1.38 -18.88
CA THR A 411 37.21 -2.63 -19.24
C THR A 411 36.43 -3.74 -18.55
N GLU A 412 35.60 -4.44 -19.32
CA GLU A 412 34.92 -5.65 -18.87
C GLU A 412 35.98 -6.75 -18.65
N SER A 413 36.63 -6.73 -17.49
CA SER A 413 37.37 -7.86 -16.93
C SER A 413 36.54 -8.50 -15.82
N ASP A 414 35.34 -8.96 -16.13
CA ASP A 414 34.60 -9.91 -15.30
C ASP A 414 33.78 -10.86 -16.19
N ALA A 415 34.45 -11.46 -17.16
CA ALA A 415 33.99 -12.72 -17.72
C ALA A 415 34.23 -13.82 -16.69
N VAL A 416 33.29 -14.00 -15.76
CA VAL A 416 33.11 -15.25 -15.04
C VAL A 416 32.69 -16.30 -16.07
N GLY A 417 33.69 -16.94 -16.69
CA GLY A 417 33.48 -18.12 -17.51
C GLY A 417 33.00 -19.29 -16.64
N PRO A 418 32.08 -20.12 -17.13
CA PRO A 418 31.58 -21.25 -16.36
C PRO A 418 32.72 -22.23 -16.09
N GLY A 419 32.89 -22.58 -14.82
CA GLY A 419 33.91 -23.51 -14.35
C GLY A 419 33.89 -24.82 -15.14
N ARG A 420 35.05 -25.21 -15.67
CA ARG A 420 35.26 -26.55 -16.22
C ARG A 420 35.12 -27.59 -15.10
N PRO A 421 34.36 -28.68 -15.30
CA PRO A 421 34.32 -29.77 -14.35
C PRO A 421 35.66 -30.51 -14.34
N GLY A 422 36.22 -30.68 -13.14
CA GLY A 422 37.46 -31.42 -12.91
C GLY A 422 37.36 -32.86 -13.42
N ARG A 423 38.29 -33.22 -14.29
CA ARG A 423 38.50 -34.57 -14.80
C ARG A 423 39.13 -35.41 -13.68
N ARG A 424 38.37 -36.32 -13.07
CA ARG A 424 38.95 -37.45 -12.33
C ARG A 424 39.26 -38.59 -13.30
N ARG A 425 40.48 -39.10 -13.24
CA ARG A 425 40.90 -40.43 -13.72
C ARG A 425 42.17 -40.84 -12.98
N PRO A 426 42.44 -42.15 -12.88
CA PRO A 426 41.57 -43.26 -12.48
C PRO A 426 41.67 -43.55 -10.98
#